data_AF-A0A920KZN0-F1
#
_entry.id   AF-A0A920KZN0-F1
#
_cell.length_a   1.000
_cell.length_b   1.000
_cell.length_c   1.000
_cell.angle_alpha   90.00
_cell.angle_beta   90.00
_cell.angle_gamma   90.00
#
_symmetry.space_group_name_H-M   'P 1'
#
loop_
_entity.id
_entity.type
_entity.pdbx_description
1 polymer ?
#
loop_
_entity_poly.entity_id
_entity_poly.type
_entity_poly.pdbx_seq_one_letter_code
_entity_poly.pdbx_strand_id
1 'polypeptide(L)'
;MTPESVTDLKSLVFVVGSLLSVAAAVRFRPSECRLVAEAALPVGLIGFLIGVISMLAAESNPSQIAPAVAIAILTLVYAGIVRLLFVDSLKQDLLEARSLLGKAAGTGGLVIMMIWAMTSVSPDGLTMFWYPQVAMVMVGIALLVFLIGRLVDAGYATGWAKKIVGLGWLGFSLGIVAALPQLSAPTALGTALAFSFLSLLYSAVAVIVGLIWIPQAMTSEKGALSLGLSAMMPIAVAVLAVLVGLTLSLQ
;
A
#
# COMPACT_ATOMS: atom_id res chain seq x y z
N MET A 1 15.53 26.21 8.13
CA MET A 1 15.39 24.73 8.11
C MET A 1 15.92 24.21 9.43
N THR A 2 15.04 23.78 10.33
CA THR A 2 15.44 23.17 11.60
C THR A 2 15.66 21.67 11.38
N PRO A 3 16.59 21.02 12.09
CA PRO A 3 16.87 19.58 11.94
C PRO A 3 15.63 18.69 12.19
N GLU A 4 14.64 19.19 12.91
CA GLU A 4 13.33 18.53 13.10
C GLU A 4 12.51 18.42 11.81
N SER A 5 12.73 19.29 10.81
CA SER A 5 12.03 19.17 9.52
C SER A 5 12.62 18.09 8.60
N VAL A 6 13.84 17.63 8.88
CA VAL A 6 14.56 16.62 8.07
C VAL A 6 14.35 15.20 8.65
N THR A 7 13.99 15.12 9.93
CA THR A 7 13.72 13.86 10.63
C THR A 7 12.31 13.92 11.22
N ASP A 8 11.31 13.64 10.39
CA ASP A 8 9.97 13.43 10.92
C ASP A 8 9.94 12.13 11.73
N LEU A 9 10.04 12.28 13.05
CA LEU A 9 10.09 11.15 13.98
C LEU A 9 8.85 10.27 13.87
N LYS A 10 7.69 10.84 13.50
CA LYS A 10 6.43 10.09 13.38
C LYS A 10 6.49 9.06 12.24
N SER A 11 6.94 9.46 11.06
CA SER A 11 7.12 8.58 9.91
C SER A 11 8.18 7.51 10.17
N LEU A 12 9.27 7.86 10.88
CA LEU A 12 10.29 6.89 11.27
C LEU A 12 9.73 5.85 12.25
N VAL A 13 9.01 6.30 13.29
CA VAL A 13 8.35 5.42 14.26
C VAL A 13 7.35 4.52 13.56
N PHE A 14 6.55 5.03 12.63
CA PHE A 14 5.62 4.23 11.85
C PHE A 14 6.32 3.13 11.04
N VAL A 15 7.34 3.48 10.25
CA VAL A 15 8.03 2.51 9.39
C VAL A 15 8.77 1.46 10.22
N VAL A 16 9.58 1.90 11.19
CA VAL A 16 10.36 0.99 12.03
C VAL A 16 9.45 0.13 12.89
N GLY A 17 8.43 0.72 13.54
CA GLY A 17 7.50 -0.03 14.37
C GLY A 17 6.66 -1.04 13.57
N SER A 18 6.22 -0.68 12.36
CA SER A 18 5.49 -1.60 11.48
C SER A 18 6.38 -2.77 11.03
N LEU A 19 7.64 -2.50 10.69
CA LEU A 19 8.59 -3.54 10.28
C LEU A 19 9.07 -4.41 11.45
N LEU A 20 9.20 -3.84 12.66
CA LEU A 20 9.42 -4.60 13.88
C LEU A 20 8.23 -5.51 14.21
N SER A 21 7.00 -5.07 13.94
CA SER A 21 5.82 -5.92 14.06
C SER A 21 5.88 -7.09 13.08
N VAL A 22 6.25 -6.84 11.82
CA VAL A 22 6.47 -7.92 10.84
C VAL A 22 7.61 -8.85 11.29
N ALA A 23 8.69 -8.32 11.85
CA ALA A 23 9.80 -9.11 12.39
C ALA A 23 9.39 -9.95 13.61
N ALA A 24 8.46 -9.47 14.43
CA ALA A 24 7.89 -10.22 15.54
C ALA A 24 7.13 -11.46 15.06
N ALA A 25 6.55 -11.43 13.84
CA ALA A 25 5.91 -12.60 13.24
C ALA A 25 6.87 -13.78 13.04
N VAL A 26 8.14 -13.48 12.79
CA VAL A 26 9.23 -14.45 12.57
C VAL A 26 10.18 -14.59 13.77
N ARG A 27 9.77 -14.07 14.95
CA ARG A 27 10.55 -14.11 16.21
C ARG A 27 12.01 -13.63 16.05
N PHE A 28 12.26 -12.63 15.20
CA PHE A 28 13.59 -12.03 14.99
C PHE A 28 14.70 -13.01 14.58
N ARG A 29 14.37 -14.10 13.87
CA ARG A 29 15.40 -15.01 13.37
C ARG A 29 16.14 -14.38 12.17
N PRO A 30 17.48 -14.28 12.18
CA PRO A 30 18.25 -13.64 11.11
C PRO A 30 18.16 -14.37 9.75
N SER A 31 17.75 -15.65 9.76
CA SER A 31 17.45 -16.43 8.56
C SER A 31 16.07 -16.13 7.94
N GLU A 32 15.22 -15.40 8.65
CA GLU A 32 13.81 -15.15 8.29
C GLU A 32 13.54 -13.65 8.03
N CYS A 33 14.59 -12.82 7.99
CA CYS A 33 14.50 -11.38 7.73
C CYS A 33 14.04 -11.03 6.30
N ARG A 34 13.95 -12.01 5.40
CA ARG A 34 13.39 -11.82 4.05
C ARG A 34 11.97 -11.24 4.09
N LEU A 35 11.14 -11.68 5.04
CA LEU A 35 9.78 -11.18 5.19
C LEU A 35 9.77 -9.67 5.49
N VAL A 36 10.70 -9.20 6.31
CA VAL A 36 10.84 -7.78 6.66
C VAL A 36 11.29 -6.97 5.44
N ALA A 37 12.26 -7.49 4.68
CA ALA A 37 12.74 -6.85 3.45
C ALA A 37 11.65 -6.75 2.36
N GLU A 38 10.81 -7.78 2.23
CA GLU A 38 9.68 -7.79 1.30
C GLU A 38 8.54 -6.87 1.78
N ALA A 39 8.27 -6.81 3.09
CA ALA A 39 7.25 -5.94 3.67
C ALA A 39 7.65 -4.45 3.69
N ALA A 40 8.94 -4.12 3.62
CA ALA A 40 9.45 -2.75 3.65
C ALA A 40 8.77 -1.84 2.60
N LEU A 41 8.71 -2.26 1.33
CA LEU A 41 8.10 -1.44 0.27
C LEU A 41 6.59 -1.24 0.45
N PRO A 42 5.78 -2.30 0.69
CA PRO A 42 4.37 -2.13 1.04
C PRO A 42 4.13 -1.24 2.27
N VAL A 43 4.95 -1.36 3.34
CA VAL A 43 4.85 -0.49 4.53
C VAL A 43 5.13 0.96 4.17
N GLY A 44 6.17 1.22 3.40
CA GLY A 44 6.48 2.57 2.89
C GLY A 44 5.35 3.14 2.03
N LEU A 45 4.76 2.31 1.16
CA LEU A 45 3.62 2.71 0.33
C LEU A 45 2.37 3.06 1.17
N ILE A 46 2.09 2.31 2.24
CA ILE A 46 1.01 2.64 3.18
C ILE A 46 1.26 3.99 3.83
N GLY A 47 2.47 4.22 4.34
CA GLY A 47 2.84 5.51 4.96
C GLY A 47 2.73 6.67 3.98
N PHE A 48 3.15 6.47 2.74
CA PHE A 48 3.01 7.45 1.66
C PHE A 48 1.54 7.77 1.41
N LEU A 49 0.69 6.76 1.28
CA LEU A 49 -0.73 6.94 1.01
C LEU A 49 -1.46 7.60 2.18
N ILE A 50 -1.11 7.27 3.43
CA ILE A 50 -1.65 7.97 4.61
C ILE A 50 -1.30 9.46 4.55
N GLY A 51 -0.05 9.80 4.24
CA GLY A 51 0.38 11.19 4.10
C GLY A 51 -0.30 11.91 2.93
N VAL A 52 -0.45 11.26 1.77
CA VAL A 52 -1.18 11.82 0.62
C VAL A 52 -2.65 12.04 0.96
N ILE A 53 -3.34 11.05 1.51
CA ILE A 53 -4.75 11.20 1.92
C ILE A 53 -4.89 12.35 2.93
N SER A 54 -3.98 12.45 3.90
CA SER A 54 -3.98 13.57 4.84
C SER A 54 -3.70 14.93 4.19
N MET A 55 -2.86 14.97 3.15
CA MET A 55 -2.62 16.18 2.36
C MET A 55 -3.90 16.60 1.62
N LEU A 56 -4.63 15.66 1.02
CA LEU A 56 -5.92 15.94 0.41
C LEU A 56 -6.96 16.41 1.44
N ALA A 57 -6.89 15.90 2.69
CA ALA A 57 -7.75 16.35 3.79
C ALA A 57 -7.48 17.81 4.20
N ALA A 58 -6.25 18.29 4.02
CA ALA A 58 -5.79 19.59 4.48
C ALA A 58 -6.25 20.76 3.59
N GLU A 59 -7.27 20.57 2.74
CA GLU A 59 -7.82 21.59 1.82
C GLU A 59 -8.15 22.90 2.55
N SER A 60 -8.72 22.82 3.76
CA SER A 60 -9.10 23.98 4.55
C SER A 60 -7.93 24.66 5.27
N ASN A 61 -6.76 24.02 5.38
CA ASN A 61 -5.60 24.52 6.12
C ASN A 61 -4.28 24.28 5.35
N PRO A 62 -3.87 25.20 4.46
CA PRO A 62 -2.69 25.05 3.61
C PRO A 62 -1.37 24.83 4.37
N SER A 63 -1.29 25.27 5.62
CA SER A 63 -0.13 25.08 6.50
C SER A 63 0.13 23.61 6.87
N GLN A 64 -0.87 22.73 6.72
CA GLN A 64 -0.76 21.29 7.02
C GLN A 64 -0.36 20.45 5.79
N ILE A 65 -0.37 21.03 4.58
CA ILE A 65 0.02 20.35 3.34
C ILE A 65 1.50 19.96 3.38
N ALA A 66 2.38 20.91 3.71
CA ALA A 66 3.83 20.66 3.70
C ALA A 66 4.26 19.55 4.70
N PRO A 67 3.76 19.53 5.96
CA PRO A 67 3.98 18.40 6.86
C PRO A 67 3.45 17.07 6.33
N ALA A 68 2.25 17.03 5.74
CA ALA A 68 1.67 15.79 5.23
C ALA A 68 2.48 15.20 4.06
N VAL A 69 2.95 16.06 3.15
CA VAL A 69 3.84 15.66 2.05
C VAL A 69 5.19 15.17 2.58
N ALA A 70 5.76 15.83 3.59
CA ALA A 70 6.99 15.40 4.22
C ALA A 70 6.85 13.99 4.79
N ILE A 71 5.79 13.71 5.56
CA ILE A 71 5.48 12.37 6.08
C ILE A 71 5.36 11.36 4.93
N ALA A 72 4.65 11.72 3.86
CA ALA A 72 4.45 10.83 2.72
C ALA A 72 5.79 10.43 2.08
N ILE A 73 6.69 11.38 1.85
CA ILE A 73 7.97 11.12 1.21
C ILE A 73 8.94 10.42 2.16
N LEU A 74 9.01 10.82 3.42
CA LEU A 74 9.94 10.25 4.39
C LEU A 74 9.64 8.78 4.69
N THR A 75 8.36 8.38 4.72
CA THR A 75 7.98 6.97 4.89
C THR A 75 8.51 6.08 3.77
N LEU A 76 8.47 6.56 2.51
CA LEU A 76 9.10 5.89 1.36
C LEU A 76 10.63 5.83 1.49
N VAL A 77 11.26 6.93 1.90
CA VAL A 77 12.73 6.99 2.08
C VAL A 77 13.16 6.00 3.15
N TYR A 78 12.53 6.01 4.33
CA TYR A 78 12.85 5.09 5.42
C TYR A 78 12.61 3.63 5.05
N ALA A 79 11.49 3.33 4.37
CA ALA A 79 11.24 1.99 3.86
C ALA A 79 12.30 1.54 2.85
N GLY A 80 12.73 2.43 1.96
CA GLY A 80 13.80 2.19 1.00
C GLY A 80 15.15 1.91 1.68
N ILE A 81 15.50 2.69 2.70
CA ILE A 81 16.71 2.49 3.51
C ILE A 81 16.66 1.12 4.18
N VAL A 82 15.56 0.76 4.85
CA VAL A 82 15.43 -0.54 5.50
C VAL A 82 15.56 -1.67 4.47
N ARG A 83 14.90 -1.56 3.31
CA ARG A 83 15.04 -2.57 2.26
C ARG A 83 16.47 -2.72 1.76
N LEU A 84 17.21 -1.61 1.63
CA LEU A 84 18.61 -1.64 1.22
C LEU A 84 19.48 -2.33 2.28
N LEU A 85 19.23 -2.08 3.56
CA LEU A 85 19.92 -2.74 4.66
C LEU A 85 19.68 -4.25 4.72
N PHE A 86 18.49 -4.70 4.33
CA PHE A 86 18.12 -6.12 4.29
C PHE A 86 18.18 -6.73 2.88
N VAL A 87 18.95 -6.14 1.96
CA VAL A 87 19.04 -6.63 0.57
C VAL A 87 19.57 -8.06 0.50
N ASP A 88 20.51 -8.43 1.37
CA ASP A 88 21.07 -9.79 1.41
C ASP A 88 20.06 -10.81 1.93
N SER A 89 19.12 -10.40 2.78
CA SER A 89 18.03 -11.25 3.25
C SER A 89 17.04 -11.61 2.13
N LEU A 90 16.96 -10.83 1.05
CA LEU A 90 16.12 -11.18 -0.11
C LEU A 90 16.57 -12.45 -0.82
N LYS A 91 17.82 -12.89 -0.63
CA LYS A 91 18.37 -14.12 -1.20
C LYS A 91 18.07 -15.37 -0.36
N GLN A 92 17.62 -15.19 0.89
CA GLN A 92 17.29 -16.30 1.79
C GLN A 92 15.95 -16.93 1.40
N ASP A 93 15.66 -18.15 1.85
CA ASP A 93 14.35 -18.77 1.62
C ASP A 93 13.26 -18.06 2.43
N LEU A 94 12.10 -17.86 1.80
CA LEU A 94 10.94 -17.29 2.49
C LEU A 94 10.27 -18.39 3.31
N LEU A 95 10.67 -18.51 4.56
CA LEU A 95 10.10 -19.45 5.49
C LEU A 95 8.77 -18.94 6.03
N GLU A 96 7.78 -19.82 6.05
CA GLU A 96 6.49 -19.53 6.62
C GLU A 96 6.60 -19.45 8.16
N ALA A 97 6.04 -18.39 8.75
CA ALA A 97 5.99 -18.25 10.20
C ALA A 97 5.30 -19.49 10.82
N ARG A 98 6.06 -20.30 11.54
CA ARG A 98 5.62 -21.61 12.06
C ARG A 98 4.57 -21.52 13.19
N SER A 99 4.31 -20.32 13.69
CA SER A 99 3.52 -20.05 14.89
C SER A 99 2.37 -19.10 14.57
N LEU A 100 1.12 -19.55 14.80
CA LEU A 100 -0.09 -18.72 14.68
C LEU A 100 -0.03 -17.49 15.58
N LEU A 101 0.55 -17.63 16.78
CA LEU A 101 0.71 -16.52 17.73
C LEU A 101 1.67 -15.45 17.18
N GLY A 102 2.70 -15.86 16.42
CA GLY A 102 3.62 -14.95 15.74
C GLY A 102 2.90 -14.19 14.64
N LYS A 103 2.17 -14.89 13.76
CA LYS A 103 1.35 -14.28 12.71
C LYS A 103 0.37 -13.26 13.28
N ALA A 104 -0.36 -13.64 14.33
CA ALA A 104 -1.33 -12.77 15.00
C ALA A 104 -0.67 -11.55 15.65
N ALA A 105 0.45 -11.73 16.36
CA ALA A 105 1.20 -10.63 16.97
C ALA A 105 1.73 -9.65 15.90
N GLY A 106 2.27 -10.18 14.80
CA GLY A 106 2.80 -9.34 13.72
C GLY A 106 1.72 -8.57 12.95
N THR A 107 0.57 -9.18 12.69
CA THR A 107 -0.59 -8.44 12.16
C THR A 107 -1.16 -7.46 13.17
N GLY A 108 -1.24 -7.84 14.45
CA GLY A 108 -1.78 -7.00 15.51
C GLY A 108 -0.96 -5.73 15.70
N GLY A 109 0.36 -5.86 15.81
CA GLY A 109 1.24 -4.69 15.92
C GLY A 109 1.23 -3.81 14.66
N LEU A 110 1.08 -4.39 13.46
CA LEU A 110 0.95 -3.62 12.23
C LEU A 110 -0.34 -2.80 12.21
N VAL A 111 -1.46 -3.40 12.61
CA VAL A 111 -2.75 -2.71 12.74
C VAL A 111 -2.66 -1.60 13.79
N ILE A 112 -2.04 -1.85 14.94
CA ILE A 112 -1.82 -0.83 15.98
C ILE A 112 -1.02 0.34 15.43
N MET A 113 0.11 0.08 14.75
CA MET A 113 0.95 1.13 14.17
C MET A 113 0.22 1.90 13.08
N MET A 114 -0.62 1.23 12.29
CA MET A 114 -1.40 1.87 11.23
C MET A 114 -2.51 2.75 11.80
N ILE A 115 -3.26 2.28 12.81
CA ILE A 115 -4.26 3.07 13.53
C ILE A 115 -3.60 4.29 14.17
N TRP A 116 -2.44 4.09 14.82
CA TRP A 116 -1.68 5.18 15.41
C TRP A 116 -1.24 6.20 14.36
N ALA A 117 -0.69 5.75 13.22
CA ALA A 117 -0.31 6.64 12.14
C ALA A 117 -1.51 7.44 11.59
N MET A 118 -2.62 6.79 11.28
CA MET A 118 -3.83 7.44 10.77
C MET A 118 -4.35 8.52 11.74
N THR A 119 -4.47 8.18 13.02
CA THR A 119 -4.95 9.12 14.05
C THR A 119 -3.96 10.24 14.38
N SER A 120 -2.67 10.05 14.11
CA SER A 120 -1.63 11.05 14.39
C SER A 120 -1.49 12.17 13.35
N VAL A 121 -2.08 11.97 12.16
CA VAL A 121 -1.97 12.90 11.03
C VAL A 121 -3.32 13.53 10.66
N SER A 122 -4.46 12.85 10.87
CA SER A 122 -5.78 13.41 10.56
C SER A 122 -6.60 13.81 11.81
N PRO A 123 -7.25 15.00 11.82
CA PRO A 123 -8.19 15.40 12.88
C PRO A 123 -9.43 14.49 12.96
N ASP A 124 -9.94 14.04 11.80
CA ASP A 124 -11.10 13.15 11.68
C ASP A 124 -10.74 11.66 11.90
N GLY A 125 -9.47 11.39 12.20
CA GLY A 125 -8.95 10.07 12.56
C GLY A 125 -9.25 8.98 11.52
N LEU A 126 -9.71 7.83 12.01
CA LEU A 126 -9.97 6.61 11.24
C LEU A 126 -11.11 6.73 10.22
N THR A 127 -12.05 7.65 10.44
CA THR A 127 -13.26 7.76 9.60
C THR A 127 -12.93 8.17 8.16
N MET A 128 -11.86 8.94 7.97
CA MET A 128 -11.38 9.34 6.65
C MET A 128 -10.89 8.15 5.81
N PHE A 129 -10.35 7.13 6.47
CA PHE A 129 -9.78 5.95 5.83
C PHE A 129 -10.80 4.81 5.68
N TRP A 130 -12.02 4.99 6.16
CA TRP A 130 -13.06 3.96 6.18
C TRP A 130 -14.06 4.13 5.04
N TYR A 131 -13.72 3.58 3.87
CA TYR A 131 -14.65 3.43 2.75
C TYR A 131 -15.00 1.95 2.51
N PRO A 132 -16.17 1.48 2.95
CA PRO A 132 -16.57 0.08 2.77
C PRO A 132 -16.83 -0.28 1.31
N GLN A 133 -17.24 0.68 0.46
CA GLN A 133 -17.47 0.42 -0.96
C GLN A 133 -16.19 -0.04 -1.68
N VAL A 134 -15.04 0.57 -1.35
CA VAL A 134 -13.73 0.19 -1.91
C VAL A 134 -13.40 -1.26 -1.55
N ALA A 135 -13.59 -1.63 -0.29
CA ALA A 135 -13.34 -2.98 0.18
C ALA A 135 -14.25 -4.01 -0.53
N MET A 136 -15.54 -3.70 -0.70
CA MET A 136 -16.49 -4.57 -1.41
C MET A 136 -16.08 -4.80 -2.86
N VAL A 137 -15.73 -3.74 -3.60
CA VAL A 137 -15.32 -3.85 -5.01
C VAL A 137 -14.03 -4.66 -5.13
N MET A 138 -13.03 -4.37 -4.29
CA MET A 138 -11.75 -5.07 -4.29
C MET A 138 -11.94 -6.57 -3.99
N VAL A 139 -12.71 -6.90 -2.95
CA VAL A 139 -13.02 -8.30 -2.60
C VAL A 139 -13.81 -8.97 -3.72
N GLY A 140 -14.80 -8.29 -4.31
CA GLY A 140 -15.61 -8.82 -5.41
C GLY A 140 -14.77 -9.16 -6.64
N ILE A 141 -13.90 -8.25 -7.07
CA ILE A 141 -13.01 -8.49 -8.22
C ILE A 141 -11.97 -9.58 -7.88
N ALA A 142 -11.42 -9.59 -6.66
CA ALA A 142 -10.49 -10.65 -6.24
C ALA A 142 -11.14 -12.04 -6.25
N LEU A 143 -12.38 -12.15 -5.77
CA LEU A 143 -13.17 -13.38 -5.83
C LEU A 143 -13.47 -13.80 -7.27
N LEU A 144 -13.82 -12.86 -8.14
CA LEU A 144 -14.06 -13.14 -9.55
C LEU A 144 -12.79 -13.67 -10.23
N VAL A 145 -11.64 -13.04 -9.99
CA VAL A 145 -10.33 -13.51 -10.48
C VAL A 145 -9.99 -14.91 -9.94
N PHE A 146 -10.28 -15.16 -8.66
CA PHE A 146 -10.09 -16.48 -8.04
C PHE A 146 -10.98 -17.55 -8.69
N LEU A 147 -12.26 -17.27 -8.90
CA LEU A 147 -13.23 -18.20 -9.48
C LEU A 147 -12.88 -18.51 -10.94
N ILE A 148 -12.54 -17.51 -11.75
CA ILE A 148 -12.08 -17.71 -13.13
C ILE A 148 -10.79 -18.54 -13.14
N GLY A 149 -9.82 -18.22 -12.29
CA GLY A 149 -8.58 -19.00 -12.17
C GLY A 149 -8.83 -20.46 -11.82
N ARG A 150 -9.79 -20.73 -10.94
CA ARG A 150 -10.22 -22.09 -10.58
C ARG A 150 -10.92 -22.82 -11.73
N LEU A 151 -11.68 -22.12 -12.57
CA LEU A 151 -12.37 -22.72 -13.71
C LEU A 151 -11.43 -23.04 -14.88
N VAL A 152 -10.30 -22.32 -15.00
CA VAL A 152 -9.38 -22.43 -16.14
C VAL A 152 -8.21 -23.39 -15.86
N ASP A 153 -8.12 -23.97 -14.65
CA ASP A 153 -7.04 -24.89 -14.21
C ASP A 153 -5.61 -24.34 -14.43
N ALA A 154 -5.48 -23.03 -14.66
CA ALA A 154 -4.21 -22.35 -14.72
C ALA A 154 -3.72 -22.22 -13.28
N GLY A 155 -2.54 -22.76 -12.95
CA GLY A 155 -1.91 -22.73 -11.62
C GLY A 155 -1.84 -21.35 -10.95
N TYR A 156 -2.98 -20.87 -10.46
CA TYR A 156 -3.23 -19.54 -9.90
C TYR A 156 -2.86 -19.46 -8.40
N ALA A 157 -2.17 -20.48 -7.91
CA ALA A 157 -1.85 -20.66 -6.49
C ALA A 157 -0.81 -19.64 -5.98
N THR A 158 -0.03 -19.01 -6.87
CA THR A 158 1.10 -18.14 -6.50
C THR A 158 1.03 -16.76 -7.15
N GLY A 159 1.88 -15.84 -6.69
CA GLY A 159 1.96 -14.47 -7.20
C GLY A 159 0.78 -13.56 -6.83
N TRP A 160 0.08 -13.85 -5.73
CA TRP A 160 -1.06 -13.05 -5.27
C TRP A 160 -0.70 -11.61 -4.95
N ALA A 161 0.53 -11.32 -4.50
CA ALA A 161 0.96 -9.95 -4.26
C ALA A 161 0.86 -9.10 -5.54
N LYS A 162 1.27 -9.64 -6.69
CA LYS A 162 1.15 -8.95 -7.99
C LYS A 162 -0.32 -8.71 -8.36
N LYS A 163 -1.19 -9.69 -8.13
CA LYS A 163 -2.63 -9.60 -8.45
C LYS A 163 -3.30 -8.54 -7.58
N ILE A 164 -3.04 -8.54 -6.27
CA ILE A 164 -3.58 -7.58 -5.31
C ILE A 164 -3.08 -6.17 -5.59
N VAL A 165 -1.79 -5.98 -5.88
CA VAL A 165 -1.27 -4.66 -6.28
C VAL A 165 -1.88 -4.19 -7.59
N GLY A 166 -2.04 -5.08 -8.58
CA GLY A 166 -2.73 -4.78 -9.83
C GLY A 166 -4.18 -4.35 -9.61
N LEU A 167 -4.88 -5.02 -8.70
CA LEU A 167 -6.24 -4.67 -8.27
C LEU A 167 -6.31 -3.25 -7.67
N GLY A 168 -5.35 -2.91 -6.79
CA GLY A 168 -5.24 -1.58 -6.21
C GLY A 168 -5.02 -0.52 -7.27
N TRP A 169 -4.15 -0.79 -8.26
CA TRP A 169 -3.92 0.09 -9.41
C TRP A 169 -5.13 0.26 -10.32
N LEU A 170 -5.94 -0.79 -10.50
CA LEU A 170 -7.21 -0.69 -11.22
C LEU A 170 -8.20 0.21 -10.47
N GLY A 171 -8.36 0.01 -9.17
CA GLY A 171 -9.22 0.86 -8.33
C GLY A 171 -8.76 2.32 -8.33
N PHE A 172 -7.44 2.55 -8.26
CA PHE A 172 -6.84 3.88 -8.42
C PHE A 172 -7.25 4.54 -9.73
N SER A 173 -6.98 3.88 -10.85
CA SER A 173 -7.27 4.40 -12.19
C SER A 173 -8.77 4.66 -12.39
N LEU A 174 -9.64 3.75 -11.94
CA LEU A 174 -11.09 3.94 -12.00
C LEU A 174 -11.54 5.16 -11.18
N GLY A 175 -10.96 5.35 -9.98
CA GLY A 175 -11.25 6.52 -9.16
C GLY A 175 -10.80 7.83 -9.80
N ILE A 176 -9.60 7.87 -10.42
CA ILE A 176 -9.14 9.05 -11.17
C ILE A 176 -10.05 9.34 -12.36
N VAL A 177 -10.42 8.32 -13.15
CA VAL A 177 -11.33 8.48 -14.30
C VAL A 177 -12.71 8.97 -13.84
N ALA A 178 -13.21 8.47 -12.71
CA ALA A 178 -14.47 8.92 -12.13
C ALA A 178 -14.40 10.36 -11.58
N ALA A 179 -13.22 10.84 -11.18
CA ALA A 179 -13.02 12.20 -10.69
C ALA A 179 -13.02 13.25 -11.82
N LEU A 180 -12.56 12.88 -13.03
CA LEU A 180 -12.47 13.81 -14.18
C LEU A 180 -13.77 14.55 -14.52
N PRO A 181 -14.95 13.90 -14.64
CA PRO A 181 -16.20 14.61 -14.90
C PRO A 181 -16.71 15.44 -13.71
N GLN A 182 -16.10 15.29 -12.52
CA GLN A 182 -16.56 15.87 -11.27
C GLN A 182 -15.70 17.06 -10.81
N LEU A 183 -14.79 17.56 -11.67
CA LEU A 183 -13.93 18.72 -11.37
C LEU A 183 -14.71 19.98 -10.94
N SER A 184 -15.96 20.11 -11.39
CA SER A 184 -16.85 21.23 -11.03
C SER A 184 -17.63 21.02 -9.73
N ALA A 185 -17.58 19.82 -9.13
CA ALA A 185 -18.37 19.41 -7.97
C ALA A 185 -17.45 18.87 -6.85
N PRO A 186 -17.00 19.72 -5.91
CA PRO A 186 -15.93 19.39 -4.97
C PRO A 186 -16.22 18.19 -4.06
N THR A 187 -17.48 18.00 -3.65
CA THR A 187 -17.89 16.85 -2.81
C THR A 187 -17.83 15.52 -3.55
N ALA A 188 -18.24 15.50 -4.81
CA ALA A 188 -18.19 14.30 -5.64
C ALA A 188 -16.73 13.96 -5.98
N LEU A 189 -15.93 14.98 -6.32
CA LEU A 189 -14.49 14.86 -6.55
C LEU A 189 -13.76 14.24 -5.36
N GLY A 190 -14.03 14.70 -4.14
CA GLY A 190 -13.43 14.14 -2.92
C GLY A 190 -13.74 12.66 -2.74
N THR A 191 -14.97 12.23 -3.06
CA THR A 191 -15.40 10.84 -2.99
C THR A 191 -14.66 9.96 -4.02
N ALA A 192 -14.51 10.44 -5.25
CA ALA A 192 -13.80 9.72 -6.31
C ALA A 192 -12.29 9.59 -6.03
N LEU A 193 -11.66 10.65 -5.52
CA LEU A 193 -10.26 10.63 -5.10
C LEU A 193 -10.05 9.72 -3.89
N ALA A 194 -10.96 9.72 -2.90
CA ALA A 194 -10.92 8.80 -1.78
C ALA A 194 -10.97 7.35 -2.28
N PHE A 195 -11.91 7.01 -3.18
CA PHE A 195 -11.96 5.68 -3.78
C PHE A 195 -10.63 5.28 -4.44
N SER A 196 -10.02 6.21 -5.17
CA SER A 196 -8.75 6.00 -5.87
C SER A 196 -7.59 5.66 -4.91
N PHE A 197 -7.30 6.55 -3.95
CA PHE A 197 -6.17 6.38 -3.04
C PHE A 197 -6.39 5.27 -2.01
N LEU A 198 -7.62 5.08 -1.52
CA LEU A 198 -7.94 3.99 -0.59
C LEU A 198 -7.84 2.62 -1.26
N SER A 199 -8.09 2.52 -2.57
CA SER A 199 -7.87 1.27 -3.33
C SER A 199 -6.40 0.83 -3.26
N LEU A 200 -5.46 1.77 -3.44
CA LEU A 200 -4.03 1.48 -3.28
C LEU A 200 -3.70 1.13 -1.83
N LEU A 201 -4.25 1.88 -0.86
CA LEU A 201 -3.97 1.69 0.55
C LEU A 201 -4.40 0.29 1.00
N TYR A 202 -5.64 -0.09 0.70
CA TYR A 202 -6.19 -1.39 1.06
C TYR A 202 -5.44 -2.53 0.36
N SER A 203 -5.02 -2.33 -0.90
CA SER A 203 -4.20 -3.31 -1.60
C SER A 203 -2.85 -3.52 -0.93
N ALA A 204 -2.18 -2.45 -0.50
CA ALA A 204 -0.88 -2.53 0.17
C ALA A 204 -1.00 -3.22 1.55
N VAL A 205 -2.06 -2.91 2.30
CA VAL A 205 -2.38 -3.61 3.56
C VAL A 205 -2.61 -5.10 3.30
N ALA A 206 -3.43 -5.45 2.30
CA ALA A 206 -3.72 -6.83 1.95
C ALA A 206 -2.45 -7.62 1.53
N VAL A 207 -1.49 -6.97 0.85
CA VAL A 207 -0.20 -7.57 0.53
C VAL A 207 0.59 -7.92 1.80
N ILE A 208 0.69 -7.01 2.77
CA ILE A 208 1.45 -7.28 4.00
C ILE A 208 0.79 -8.36 4.85
N VAL A 209 -0.53 -8.29 5.03
CA VAL A 209 -1.28 -9.33 5.73
C VAL A 209 -1.10 -10.68 5.02
N GLY A 210 -1.18 -10.67 3.69
CA GLY A 210 -0.89 -11.83 2.86
C GLY A 210 0.51 -12.39 3.05
N LEU A 211 1.53 -11.54 3.11
CA LEU A 211 2.92 -11.94 3.33
C LEU A 211 3.12 -12.57 4.71
N ILE A 212 2.46 -12.07 5.74
CA ILE A 212 2.53 -12.64 7.09
C ILE A 212 1.82 -14.01 7.15
N TRP A 213 0.66 -14.13 6.51
CA TRP A 213 -0.20 -15.31 6.66
C TRP A 213 0.10 -16.43 5.67
N ILE A 214 0.35 -16.09 4.41
CA ILE A 214 0.54 -17.03 3.28
C ILE A 214 1.66 -16.55 2.35
N PRO A 215 2.91 -16.41 2.85
CA PRO A 215 4.00 -15.81 2.09
C PRO A 215 4.30 -16.50 0.76
N GLN A 216 4.24 -17.84 0.72
CA GLN A 216 4.53 -18.63 -0.49
C GLN A 216 3.53 -18.35 -1.62
N ALA A 217 2.25 -18.14 -1.29
CA ALA A 217 1.22 -17.78 -2.27
C ALA A 217 1.36 -16.34 -2.77
N MET A 218 1.95 -15.46 -1.97
CA MET A 218 2.17 -14.05 -2.31
C MET A 218 3.36 -13.86 -3.26
N THR A 219 4.42 -14.63 -3.09
CA THR A 219 5.61 -14.59 -3.95
C THR A 219 5.43 -15.38 -5.25
N SER A 220 6.17 -15.02 -6.30
CA SER A 220 6.24 -15.80 -7.54
C SER A 220 7.23 -16.96 -7.40
N GLU A 221 7.26 -17.92 -8.34
CA GLU A 221 8.15 -19.11 -8.34
C GLU A 221 9.65 -18.79 -8.15
N LYS A 222 10.10 -17.57 -8.48
CA LYS A 222 11.48 -17.10 -8.25
C LYS A 222 11.72 -16.49 -6.86
N GLY A 223 10.74 -16.59 -5.95
CA GLY A 223 10.79 -16.03 -4.60
C GLY A 223 10.61 -14.51 -4.53
N ALA A 224 11.12 -13.71 -5.48
CA ALA A 224 11.05 -12.26 -5.34
C ALA A 224 9.61 -11.72 -5.33
N LEU A 225 9.33 -10.79 -4.42
CA LEU A 225 8.14 -9.94 -4.43
C LEU A 225 8.15 -9.07 -5.69
N SER A 226 7.55 -9.57 -6.78
CA SER A 226 7.29 -8.72 -7.94
C SER A 226 6.14 -7.79 -7.54
N LEU A 227 6.46 -6.57 -7.12
CA LEU A 227 5.50 -5.49 -6.82
C LEU A 227 4.67 -5.05 -8.04
N GLY A 228 4.60 -5.86 -9.09
CA GLY A 228 3.84 -5.56 -10.28
C GLY A 228 4.32 -4.29 -10.99
N LEU A 229 5.56 -3.84 -10.76
CA LEU A 229 6.10 -2.66 -11.48
C LEU A 229 6.02 -2.83 -13.01
N SER A 230 6.11 -4.08 -13.49
CA SER A 230 5.87 -4.44 -14.89
C SER A 230 4.40 -4.33 -15.33
N ALA A 231 3.44 -4.47 -14.42
CA ALA A 231 2.02 -4.20 -14.66
C ALA A 231 1.65 -2.71 -14.49
N MET A 232 2.49 -1.90 -13.81
CA MET A 232 2.31 -0.45 -13.73
C MET A 232 2.55 0.23 -15.08
N MET A 233 3.50 -0.26 -15.89
CA MET A 233 3.81 0.30 -17.21
C MET A 233 2.59 0.38 -18.15
N PRO A 234 1.84 -0.71 -18.43
CA PRO A 234 0.68 -0.64 -19.33
C PRO A 234 -0.47 0.21 -18.75
N ILE A 235 -0.68 0.19 -17.43
CA ILE A 235 -1.74 0.99 -16.79
C ILE A 235 -1.39 2.48 -16.83
N ALA A 236 -0.14 2.84 -16.51
CA ALA A 236 0.35 4.21 -16.60
C ALA A 236 0.33 4.72 -18.05
N VAL A 237 0.70 3.88 -19.03
CA VAL A 237 0.61 4.22 -20.46
C VAL A 237 -0.85 4.40 -20.89
N ALA A 238 -1.78 3.56 -20.43
CA ALA A 238 -3.20 3.70 -20.75
C ALA A 238 -3.79 4.99 -20.14
N VAL A 239 -3.45 5.31 -18.88
CA VAL A 239 -3.89 6.54 -18.21
C VAL A 239 -3.28 7.78 -18.88
N LEU A 240 -1.98 7.73 -19.24
CA LEU A 240 -1.33 8.80 -20.01
C LEU A 240 -1.95 8.96 -21.39
N ALA A 241 -2.27 7.88 -22.10
CA ALA A 241 -2.92 7.94 -23.40
C ALA A 241 -4.33 8.55 -23.31
N VAL A 242 -5.09 8.22 -22.26
CA VAL A 242 -6.40 8.82 -21.99
C VAL A 242 -6.27 10.30 -21.65
N LEU A 243 -5.31 10.68 -20.80
CA LEU A 243 -5.06 12.08 -20.44
C LEU A 243 -4.61 12.90 -21.66
N VAL A 244 -3.70 12.36 -22.48
CA VAL A 244 -3.25 13.00 -23.72
C VAL A 244 -4.41 13.13 -24.72
N GLY A 245 -5.23 12.08 -24.88
CA GLY A 245 -6.43 12.13 -25.71
C GLY A 245 -7.42 13.21 -25.26
N LEU A 246 -7.61 13.36 -23.95
CA LEU A 246 -8.45 14.43 -23.39
C LEU A 246 -7.88 15.81 -23.68
N THR A 247 -6.57 16.02 -23.51
CA THR A 247 -5.92 17.32 -23.78
C THR A 247 -5.99 17.73 -25.24
N LEU A 248 -5.92 16.76 -26.17
CA LEU A 248 -6.06 17.00 -27.61
C LEU A 248 -7.51 17.26 -28.04
N SER A 249 -8.49 16.77 -27.28
CA SER A 249 -9.92 17.02 -27.53
C SER A 249 -10.44 18.35 -26.98
N LEU A 250 -9.65 19.02 -26.13
CA LEU A 250 -9.96 20.31 -25.50
C LEU A 250 -9.26 21.50 -26.19
N GLN A 251 -8.52 21.26 -27.27
CA GLN A 251 -8.00 22.27 -28.20
C GLN A 251 -8.92 22.39 -29.42
#